data_AF-A0A2N6VK28-F1
#
_entry.id   AF-A0A2N6VK28-F1
#
_cell.length_a   1.000
_cell.length_b   1.000
_cell.length_c   1.000
_cell.angle_alpha   90.00
_cell.angle_beta   90.00
_cell.angle_gamma   90.00
#
_symmetry.space_group_name_H-M   'P 1'
#
loop_
_entity.id
_entity.type
_entity.pdbx_description
1 polymer ?
#
loop_
_entity_poly.entity_id
_entity_poly.type
_entity_poly.pdbx_seq_one_letter_code
_entity_poly.pdbx_strand_id
1 'polypeptide(L)'
;MLCGQVGALGGVGWLDLRCVGVPQQVGVAAAGLDLRCVGVPQQVGVAAAGLDLRCVGVPQQVGVAAAGLDLRCVGVPQQVGVAAAGLDLRCVGVPQQVGVAAAGLDLRCVGVPQQVGVAAAGLDLRCVGVPQQVGVAAAGLDLRCVGVPQQVGVAAAGLDLRCVGVPQQVGVAAAGLDLRCVGVPQQVGVAAAGLDLRFTAVSRFKAAH
;
A
#
# COMPACT_ATOMS: atom_id res chain seq x y z
N MET A 1 -21.52 13.08 16.69
CA MET A 1 -20.82 14.39 16.62
C MET A 1 -20.43 14.64 15.18
N LEU A 2 -20.81 15.78 14.61
CA LEU A 2 -20.14 16.31 13.42
C LEU A 2 -18.78 16.82 13.90
N CYS A 3 -17.69 16.13 13.55
CA CYS A 3 -16.35 16.56 13.93
C CYS A 3 -15.93 17.79 13.12
N GLY A 4 -16.20 18.97 13.65
CA GLY A 4 -15.35 20.14 13.45
C GLY A 4 -14.23 20.08 14.49
N GLN A 5 -12.98 19.98 14.03
CA GLN A 5 -11.72 20.04 14.80
C GLN A 5 -11.77 19.37 16.19
N VAL A 6 -11.55 18.06 16.24
CA VAL A 6 -11.18 17.40 17.51
C VAL A 6 -9.70 17.71 17.76
N GLY A 7 -9.42 18.50 18.79
CA GLY A 7 -8.06 18.74 19.28
C GLY A 7 -7.58 17.57 20.15
N ALA A 8 -6.27 17.34 20.15
CA ALA A 8 -5.60 16.22 20.83
C ALA A 8 -6.14 15.93 22.24
N LEU A 9 -6.63 14.70 22.45
CA LEU A 9 -7.03 14.18 23.75
C LEU A 9 -5.89 13.31 24.30
N GLY A 10 -4.96 13.94 25.03
CA GLY A 10 -3.90 13.25 25.76
C GLY A 10 -4.47 12.51 26.97
N GLY A 11 -4.90 11.26 26.79
CA GLY A 11 -5.40 10.38 27.85
C GLY A 11 -4.83 8.97 27.76
N VAL A 12 -4.63 8.32 28.91
CA VAL A 12 -4.08 6.96 29.09
C VAL A 12 -5.05 5.83 28.70
N GLY A 13 -5.94 6.06 27.73
CA GLY A 13 -7.01 5.13 27.36
C GLY A 13 -7.25 5.03 25.84
N TRP A 14 -8.02 4.01 25.45
CA TRP A 14 -8.50 3.84 24.09
C TRP A 14 -9.59 4.87 23.77
N LEU A 15 -9.45 5.54 22.63
CA LEU A 15 -10.40 6.53 22.13
C LEU A 15 -11.21 5.92 20.97
N ASP A 16 -12.54 6.04 20.98
CA ASP A 16 -13.42 5.70 19.84
C ASP A 16 -14.01 6.99 19.27
N LEU A 17 -13.73 7.28 18.00
CA LEU A 17 -14.15 8.49 17.30
C LEU A 17 -14.88 8.15 16.01
N ARG A 18 -15.98 8.85 15.77
CA ARG A 18 -16.76 8.74 14.52
C ARG A 18 -17.00 10.11 13.91
N CYS A 19 -16.46 10.31 12.72
CA CYS A 19 -16.57 11.51 11.91
C CYS A 19 -17.44 11.22 10.67
N VAL A 20 -18.51 11.97 10.46
CA VAL A 20 -19.36 11.87 9.26
C VAL A 20 -19.54 13.25 8.64
N GLY A 21 -19.38 13.34 7.31
CA GLY A 21 -19.65 14.55 6.54
C GLY A 21 -18.44 15.07 5.76
N VAL A 22 -18.31 16.39 5.66
CA VAL A 22 -17.25 17.07 4.89
C VAL A 22 -16.41 17.93 5.84
N PRO A 23 -15.74 17.33 6.85
CA PRO A 23 -14.94 18.11 7.77
C PRO A 23 -13.71 18.65 7.04
N GLN A 24 -13.34 19.90 7.31
CA GLN A 24 -12.13 20.45 6.72
C GLN A 24 -10.90 19.69 7.24
N GLN A 25 -10.83 19.41 8.54
CA GLN A 25 -9.71 18.70 9.16
C GLN A 25 -10.19 17.74 10.25
N VAL A 26 -9.60 16.54 10.26
CA VAL A 26 -9.69 15.57 11.36
C VAL A 26 -8.27 15.29 11.85
N GLY A 27 -7.93 15.76 13.05
CA GLY A 27 -6.64 15.55 13.69
C GLY A 27 -6.81 14.77 14.99
N VAL A 28 -6.08 13.67 15.22
CA VAL A 28 -6.18 12.95 16.50
C VAL A 28 -4.82 12.44 16.94
N ALA A 29 -4.52 12.60 18.23
CA ALA A 29 -3.38 12.00 18.90
C ALA A 29 -3.87 11.26 20.16
N ALA A 30 -3.54 9.96 20.29
CA ALA A 30 -3.95 9.14 21.43
C ALA A 30 -2.99 7.95 21.66
N ALA A 31 -3.04 7.31 22.82
CA ALA A 31 -2.30 6.06 23.04
C ALA A 31 -2.91 4.90 22.21
N GLY A 32 -4.23 4.73 22.28
CA GLY A 32 -5.00 3.80 21.45
C GLY A 32 -6.19 4.50 20.80
N LEU A 33 -6.51 4.18 19.55
CA LEU A 33 -7.56 4.86 18.79
C LEU A 33 -8.29 3.92 17.82
N ASP A 34 -9.62 3.86 17.88
CA ASP A 34 -10.51 3.46 16.77
C ASP A 34 -11.10 4.73 16.17
N LEU A 35 -10.75 5.03 14.92
CA LEU A 35 -11.29 6.18 14.19
C LEU A 35 -12.05 5.71 12.94
N ARG A 36 -13.30 6.15 12.83
CA ARG A 36 -14.13 5.95 11.65
C ARG A 36 -14.48 7.27 11.00
N CYS A 37 -14.03 7.46 9.77
CA CYS A 37 -14.28 8.65 8.97
C CYS A 37 -15.11 8.27 7.74
N VAL A 38 -16.29 8.88 7.59
CA VAL A 38 -17.15 8.71 6.41
C VAL A 38 -17.42 10.07 5.77
N GLY A 39 -17.02 10.22 4.50
CA GLY A 39 -17.34 11.38 3.68
C GLY A 39 -16.12 11.95 2.94
N VAL A 40 -16.02 13.27 2.88
CA VAL A 40 -15.07 13.97 2.00
C VAL A 40 -14.20 14.93 2.84
N PRO A 41 -13.38 14.42 3.78
CA PRO A 41 -12.51 15.30 4.55
C PRO A 41 -11.42 15.88 3.64
N GLN A 42 -11.06 17.15 3.82
CA GLN A 42 -9.90 17.69 3.11
C GLN A 42 -8.62 17.01 3.64
N GLN A 43 -8.46 16.96 4.97
CA GLN A 43 -7.30 16.35 5.61
C GLN A 43 -7.69 15.46 6.80
N VAL A 44 -7.07 14.29 6.87
CA VAL A 44 -7.11 13.38 8.02
C VAL A 44 -5.67 13.13 8.48
N GLY A 45 -5.34 13.54 9.69
CA GLY A 45 -4.04 13.35 10.32
C GLY A 45 -4.16 12.60 11.64
N VAL A 46 -3.49 11.46 11.78
CA VAL A 46 -3.63 10.62 12.98
C VAL A 46 -2.28 10.12 13.48
N ALA A 47 -2.07 10.22 14.79
CA ALA A 47 -0.91 9.64 15.47
C ALA A 47 -1.37 8.81 16.68
N ALA A 48 -0.99 7.53 16.75
CA ALA A 48 -1.27 6.73 17.96
C ALA A 48 -0.24 5.61 18.18
N ALA A 49 -0.17 5.03 19.37
CA ALA A 49 0.64 3.82 19.56
C ALA A 49 -0.04 2.61 18.90
N GLY A 50 -1.33 2.40 19.17
CA GLY A 50 -2.19 1.45 18.45
C GLY A 50 -3.34 2.16 17.75
N LEU A 51 -3.56 1.87 16.47
CA LEU A 51 -4.56 2.55 15.64
C LEU A 51 -5.35 1.58 14.77
N ASP A 52 -6.67 1.62 14.90
CA ASP A 52 -7.62 1.10 13.93
C ASP A 52 -8.27 2.27 13.20
N LEU A 53 -7.97 2.44 11.92
CA LEU A 53 -8.53 3.53 11.11
C LEU A 53 -9.37 2.99 9.96
N ARG A 54 -10.63 3.42 9.88
CA ARG A 54 -11.52 3.16 8.75
C ARG A 54 -11.92 4.47 8.08
N CYS A 55 -11.50 4.64 6.84
CA CYS A 55 -11.84 5.79 6.00
C CYS A 55 -12.69 5.35 4.82
N VAL A 56 -13.89 5.91 4.68
CA VAL A 56 -14.78 5.69 3.54
C VAL A 56 -15.10 7.02 2.88
N GLY A 57 -14.78 7.15 1.59
CA GLY A 57 -15.13 8.30 0.77
C GLY A 57 -13.97 8.85 -0.04
N VAL A 58 -13.86 10.17 -0.12
CA VAL A 58 -12.96 10.86 -1.05
C VAL A 58 -12.10 11.86 -0.28
N PRO A 59 -11.24 11.40 0.64
CA PRO A 59 -10.36 12.32 1.35
C PRO A 59 -9.34 12.90 0.37
N GLN A 60 -9.01 14.19 0.46
CA GLN A 60 -7.88 14.69 -0.34
C GLN A 60 -6.57 14.14 0.20
N GLN A 61 -6.34 14.24 1.51
CA GLN A 61 -5.12 13.78 2.14
C GLN A 61 -5.40 12.96 3.40
N VAL A 62 -4.75 11.79 3.50
CA VAL A 62 -4.74 10.95 4.70
C VAL A 62 -3.28 10.72 5.09
N GLY A 63 -2.90 11.20 6.28
CA GLY A 63 -1.59 11.00 6.88
C GLY A 63 -1.71 10.25 8.20
N VAL A 64 -1.01 9.14 8.35
CA VAL A 64 -1.11 8.28 9.53
C VAL A 64 0.26 7.84 10.01
N ALA A 65 0.49 7.95 11.32
CA ALA A 65 1.67 7.42 12.00
C ALA A 65 1.25 6.57 13.20
N ALA A 66 1.74 5.32 13.31
CA ALA A 66 1.53 4.53 14.52
C ALA A 66 2.61 3.49 14.80
N ALA A 67 2.67 2.92 16.00
CA ALA A 67 3.52 1.74 16.22
C ALA A 67 2.87 0.50 15.61
N GLY A 68 1.59 0.23 15.91
CA GLY A 68 0.75 -0.76 15.24
C GLY A 68 -0.46 -0.11 14.58
N LEU A 69 -0.73 -0.46 13.33
CA LEU A 69 -1.79 0.14 12.53
C LEU A 69 -2.57 -0.89 11.70
N ASP A 70 -3.89 -0.88 11.85
CA ASP A 70 -4.84 -1.46 10.92
C ASP A 70 -5.58 -0.35 10.17
N LEU A 71 -5.27 -0.16 8.89
CA LEU A 71 -5.88 0.86 8.05
C LEU A 71 -6.76 0.24 6.96
N ARG A 72 -8.03 0.64 6.93
CA ARG A 72 -8.95 0.33 5.83
C ARG A 72 -9.43 1.60 5.16
N CYS A 73 -9.08 1.74 3.88
CA CYS A 73 -9.50 2.85 3.03
C CYS A 73 -10.39 2.33 1.90
N VAL A 74 -11.59 2.90 1.77
CA VAL A 74 -12.51 2.63 0.67
C VAL A 74 -12.87 3.93 -0.02
N GLY A 75 -12.59 4.02 -1.32
CA GLY A 75 -13.00 5.14 -2.16
C GLY A 75 -11.86 5.69 -3.03
N VAL A 76 -11.79 7.02 -3.13
CA VAL A 76 -10.94 7.70 -4.12
C VAL A 76 -10.07 8.74 -3.41
N PRO A 77 -9.18 8.32 -2.50
CA PRO A 77 -8.29 9.27 -1.86
C PRO A 77 -7.32 9.85 -2.89
N GLN A 78 -7.03 11.15 -2.84
CA GLN A 78 -5.97 11.68 -3.70
C GLN A 78 -4.60 11.23 -3.18
N GLN A 79 -4.33 11.42 -1.89
CA GLN A 79 -3.05 11.06 -1.28
C GLN A 79 -3.25 10.30 0.02
N VAL A 80 -2.57 9.16 0.14
CA VAL A 80 -2.48 8.36 1.36
C VAL A 80 -1.01 8.17 1.71
N GLY A 81 -0.59 8.69 2.87
CA GLY A 81 0.75 8.53 3.43
C GLY A 81 0.67 7.81 4.77
N VAL A 82 1.40 6.70 4.91
CA VAL A 82 1.34 5.86 6.10
C VAL A 82 2.74 5.48 6.57
N ALA A 83 3.00 5.64 7.85
CA ALA A 83 4.21 5.17 8.51
C ALA A 83 3.86 4.34 9.76
N ALA A 84 4.36 3.11 9.87
CA ALA A 84 4.19 2.34 11.09
C ALA A 84 5.31 1.33 11.36
N ALA A 85 5.45 0.82 12.60
CA ALA A 85 6.34 -0.32 12.83
C ALA A 85 5.73 -1.61 12.26
N GLY A 86 4.45 -1.89 12.58
CA GLY A 86 3.65 -2.96 11.99
C GLY A 86 2.36 -2.40 11.36
N LEU A 87 2.01 -2.88 10.16
CA LEU A 87 0.91 -2.36 9.36
C LEU A 87 0.12 -3.44 8.60
N ASP A 88 -1.19 -3.55 8.81
CA ASP A 88 -2.16 -4.12 7.83
C ASP A 88 -2.88 -2.97 7.12
N LEU A 89 -2.59 -2.79 5.84
CA LEU A 89 -3.24 -1.79 5.00
C LEU A 89 -4.13 -2.47 3.96
N ARG A 90 -5.41 -2.09 3.95
CA ARG A 90 -6.37 -2.47 2.91
C ARG A 90 -6.93 -1.25 2.22
N CYS A 91 -6.64 -1.14 0.93
CA CYS A 91 -7.12 -0.07 0.07
C CYS A 91 -8.03 -0.65 -1.02
N VAL A 92 -9.25 -0.13 -1.11
CA VAL A 92 -10.20 -0.47 -2.18
C VAL A 92 -10.63 0.80 -2.89
N GLY A 93 -10.39 0.86 -4.20
CA GLY A 93 -10.85 1.94 -5.07
C GLY A 93 -9.76 2.49 -5.98
N VAL A 94 -9.74 3.81 -6.14
CA VAL A 94 -8.93 4.50 -7.16
C VAL A 94 -8.06 5.58 -6.50
N PRO A 95 -7.10 5.19 -5.63
CA PRO A 95 -6.21 6.17 -5.05
C PRO A 95 -5.32 6.78 -6.14
N GLN A 96 -5.09 8.09 -6.10
CA GLN A 96 -4.07 8.66 -7.00
C GLN A 96 -2.67 8.29 -6.51
N GLN A 97 -2.36 8.54 -5.23
CA GLN A 97 -1.05 8.24 -4.67
C GLN A 97 -1.16 7.53 -3.33
N VAL A 98 -0.45 6.42 -3.19
CA VAL A 98 -0.29 5.68 -1.94
C VAL A 98 1.20 5.55 -1.66
N GLY A 99 1.66 6.11 -0.54
CA GLY A 99 3.00 5.97 -0.01
C GLY A 99 2.98 5.28 1.34
N VAL A 100 3.73 4.20 1.49
CA VAL A 100 3.74 3.39 2.72
C VAL A 100 5.18 3.08 3.14
N ALA A 101 5.48 3.30 4.41
CA ALA A 101 6.73 2.89 5.04
C ALA A 101 6.43 2.09 6.31
N ALA A 102 6.98 0.87 6.44
CA ALA A 102 6.88 0.14 7.69
C ALA A 102 8.03 -0.84 7.96
N ALA A 103 8.21 -1.32 9.20
CA ALA A 103 9.15 -2.41 9.44
C ALA A 103 8.56 -3.74 8.93
N GLY A 104 7.33 -4.08 9.34
CA GLY A 104 6.54 -5.18 8.79
C GLY A 104 5.24 -4.66 8.16
N LEU A 105 4.94 -5.12 6.94
CA LEU A 105 3.79 -4.65 6.17
C LEU A 105 3.05 -5.79 5.48
N ASP A 106 1.74 -5.84 5.73
CA ASP A 106 0.77 -6.55 4.90
C ASP A 106 -0.07 -5.52 4.14
N LEU A 107 0.07 -5.46 2.81
CA LEU A 107 -0.64 -4.51 1.98
C LEU A 107 -1.55 -5.24 0.98
N ARG A 108 -2.84 -4.90 1.01
CA ARG A 108 -3.82 -5.36 0.02
C ARG A 108 -4.44 -4.16 -0.70
N CYS A 109 -4.19 -4.08 -2.00
CA CYS A 109 -4.75 -3.06 -2.87
C CYS A 109 -5.68 -3.69 -3.90
N VAL A 110 -6.91 -3.19 -3.98
CA VAL A 110 -7.90 -3.59 -5.00
C VAL A 110 -8.39 -2.36 -5.75
N GLY A 111 -8.20 -2.34 -7.06
CA GLY A 111 -8.73 -1.30 -7.94
C GLY A 111 -7.69 -0.74 -8.90
N VAL A 112 -7.68 0.58 -9.09
CA VAL A 112 -6.91 1.25 -10.15
C VAL A 112 -6.05 2.38 -9.56
N PRO A 113 -5.04 2.07 -8.71
CA PRO A 113 -4.11 3.08 -8.24
C PRO A 113 -3.38 3.75 -9.40
N GLN A 114 -3.17 5.06 -9.35
CA GLN A 114 -2.22 5.67 -10.29
C GLN A 114 -0.78 5.33 -9.86
N GLN A 115 -0.44 5.60 -8.60
CA GLN A 115 0.90 5.37 -8.06
C GLN A 115 0.85 4.72 -6.69
N VAL A 116 1.62 3.64 -6.53
CA VAL A 116 1.85 2.96 -5.25
C VAL A 116 3.35 2.86 -5.01
N GLY A 117 3.83 3.48 -3.94
CA GLY A 117 5.21 3.40 -3.46
C GLY A 117 5.25 2.75 -2.08
N VAL A 118 6.05 1.70 -1.93
CA VAL A 118 6.13 0.93 -0.69
C VAL A 118 7.58 0.67 -0.30
N ALA A 119 7.90 0.94 0.97
CA ALA A 119 9.18 0.59 1.57
C ALA A 119 8.95 -0.20 2.87
N ALA A 120 9.53 -1.39 3.00
CA ALA A 120 9.48 -2.12 4.27
C ALA A 120 10.67 -3.04 4.53
N ALA A 121 10.89 -3.48 5.77
CA ALA A 121 11.88 -4.53 6.01
C ALA A 121 11.32 -5.90 5.56
N GLY A 122 10.09 -6.25 5.97
CA GLY A 122 9.33 -7.39 5.47
C GLY A 122 7.99 -6.97 4.89
N LEU A 123 7.62 -7.53 3.73
CA LEU A 123 6.43 -7.13 2.97
C LEU A 123 5.68 -8.32 2.34
N ASP A 124 4.39 -8.51 2.65
CA ASP A 124 3.41 -9.22 1.78
C ASP A 124 2.57 -8.16 1.06
N LEU A 125 2.74 -8.05 -0.25
CA LEU A 125 1.96 -7.16 -1.10
C LEU A 125 1.06 -7.95 -2.03
N ARG A 126 -0.25 -7.68 -1.95
CA ARG A 126 -1.25 -8.18 -2.89
C ARG A 126 -1.94 -7.05 -3.61
N CYS A 127 -1.76 -7.01 -4.92
CA CYS A 127 -2.38 -6.04 -5.80
C CYS A 127 -3.33 -6.74 -6.77
N VAL A 128 -4.59 -6.29 -6.81
CA VAL A 128 -5.59 -6.76 -7.77
C VAL A 128 -6.13 -5.56 -8.54
N GLY A 129 -5.97 -5.57 -9.86
CA GLY A 129 -6.53 -4.56 -10.76
C GLY A 129 -5.52 -4.01 -11.76
N VAL A 130 -5.58 -2.71 -12.01
CA VAL A 130 -4.87 -2.05 -13.12
C VAL A 130 -4.06 -0.86 -12.60
N PRO A 131 -3.08 -1.06 -11.69
CA PRO A 131 -2.28 0.06 -11.23
C PRO A 131 -1.40 0.58 -12.38
N GLN A 132 -1.25 1.90 -12.51
CA GLN A 132 -0.34 2.42 -13.52
C GLN A 132 1.12 2.18 -13.11
N GLN A 133 1.49 2.58 -11.88
CA GLN A 133 2.85 2.44 -11.38
C GLN A 133 2.88 1.83 -9.98
N VAL A 134 3.66 0.77 -9.83
CA VAL A 134 3.95 0.14 -8.54
C VAL A 134 5.46 0.09 -8.35
N GLY A 135 5.95 0.77 -7.32
CA GLY A 135 7.35 0.77 -6.89
C GLY A 135 7.46 0.17 -5.50
N VAL A 136 8.30 -0.85 -5.34
CA VAL A 136 8.47 -1.57 -4.07
C VAL A 136 9.94 -1.76 -3.73
N ALA A 137 10.30 -1.44 -2.49
CA ALA A 137 11.61 -1.72 -1.92
C ALA A 137 11.44 -2.48 -0.60
N ALA A 138 12.05 -3.66 -0.45
CA ALA A 138 12.06 -4.36 0.84
C ALA A 138 13.28 -5.25 1.08
N ALA A 139 13.57 -5.62 2.32
CA ALA A 139 14.60 -6.65 2.55
C ALA A 139 14.07 -8.04 2.16
N GLY A 140 12.89 -8.42 2.66
CA GLY A 140 12.14 -9.60 2.22
C GLY A 140 10.79 -9.21 1.62
N LEU A 141 10.47 -9.75 0.45
CA LEU A 141 9.26 -9.41 -0.29
C LEU A 141 8.55 -10.63 -0.87
N ASP A 142 7.28 -10.76 -0.51
CA ASP A 142 6.31 -11.60 -1.21
C ASP A 142 5.34 -10.69 -1.98
N LEU A 143 5.40 -10.70 -3.31
CA LEU A 143 4.55 -9.88 -4.16
C LEU A 143 3.62 -10.73 -5.02
N ARG A 144 2.32 -10.50 -4.88
CA ARG A 144 1.28 -11.08 -5.74
C ARG A 144 0.53 -10.00 -6.49
N CYS A 145 0.66 -10.00 -7.81
CA CYS A 145 -0.04 -9.08 -8.70
C CYS A 145 -1.01 -9.84 -9.59
N VAL A 146 -2.27 -9.41 -9.62
CA VAL A 146 -3.29 -9.92 -10.53
C VAL A 146 -3.88 -8.76 -11.32
N GLY A 147 -3.75 -8.80 -12.64
CA GLY A 147 -4.36 -7.83 -13.55
C GLY A 147 -3.37 -7.27 -14.58
N VAL A 148 -3.49 -5.99 -14.88
CA VAL A 148 -2.83 -5.37 -16.05
C VAL A 148 -2.04 -4.13 -15.60
N PRO A 149 -1.02 -4.28 -14.73
CA PRO A 149 -0.26 -3.12 -14.29
C PRO A 149 0.57 -2.58 -15.46
N GLN A 150 0.68 -1.26 -15.61
CA GLN A 150 1.52 -0.72 -16.69
C GLN A 150 3.00 -0.90 -16.33
N GLN A 151 3.40 -0.49 -15.13
CA GLN A 151 4.79 -0.58 -14.69
C GLN A 151 4.88 -1.14 -13.27
N VAL A 152 5.72 -2.16 -13.11
CA VAL A 152 6.07 -2.73 -11.81
C VAL A 152 7.59 -2.70 -11.67
N GLY A 153 8.08 -1.97 -10.67
CA GLY A 153 9.49 -1.90 -10.29
C GLY A 153 9.68 -2.44 -8.88
N VAL A 154 10.59 -3.41 -8.73
CA VAL A 154 10.83 -4.08 -7.46
C VAL A 154 12.32 -4.18 -7.16
N ALA A 155 12.70 -3.81 -5.94
CA ALA A 155 14.03 -4.03 -5.38
C ALA A 155 13.93 -4.78 -4.05
N ALA A 156 14.57 -5.94 -3.93
CA ALA A 156 14.61 -6.65 -2.65
C ALA A 156 15.86 -7.48 -2.40
N ALA A 157 16.20 -7.80 -1.14
CA ALA A 157 17.27 -8.78 -0.90
C ALA A 157 16.77 -10.20 -1.25
N GLY A 158 15.59 -10.59 -0.78
CA GLY A 158 14.88 -11.80 -1.18
C GLY A 158 13.48 -11.50 -1.72
N LEU A 159 13.10 -12.13 -2.83
CA LEU A 159 11.84 -11.88 -3.55
C LEU A 159 11.16 -13.18 -4.02
N ASP A 160 9.91 -13.43 -3.61
CA ASP A 160 8.93 -14.27 -4.32
C ASP A 160 7.95 -13.35 -5.06
N LEU A 161 8.00 -13.35 -6.39
CA LEU A 161 7.10 -12.58 -7.23
C LEU A 161 6.18 -13.52 -8.02
N ARG A 162 4.87 -13.33 -7.83
CA ARG A 162 3.83 -13.99 -8.61
C ARG A 162 2.98 -12.97 -9.34
N CYS A 163 3.03 -13.03 -10.67
CA CYS A 163 2.23 -12.17 -11.54
C CYS A 163 1.26 -13.00 -12.37
N VAL A 164 -0.02 -12.61 -12.36
CA VAL A 164 -1.05 -13.16 -13.24
C VAL A 164 -1.67 -12.03 -14.03
N GLY A 165 -1.51 -12.05 -15.35
CA GLY A 165 -2.11 -11.08 -16.27
C GLY A 165 -1.12 -10.51 -17.28
N VAL A 166 -1.35 -9.26 -17.72
CA VAL A 166 -0.67 -8.70 -18.91
C VAL A 166 0.06 -7.41 -18.52
N PRO A 167 1.10 -7.48 -17.66
CA PRO A 167 1.83 -6.28 -17.29
C PRO A 167 2.60 -5.74 -18.49
N GLN A 168 2.65 -4.41 -18.70
CA GLN A 168 3.45 -3.90 -19.82
C GLN A 168 4.94 -4.00 -19.51
N GLN A 169 5.37 -3.54 -18.34
CA GLN A 169 6.78 -3.56 -17.94
C GLN A 169 6.94 -4.08 -16.52
N VAL A 170 7.85 -5.04 -16.36
CA VAL A 170 8.28 -5.56 -15.06
C VAL A 170 9.79 -5.44 -14.95
N GLY A 171 10.26 -4.68 -13.95
CA GLY A 171 11.67 -4.54 -13.60
C GLY A 171 11.92 -5.07 -12.20
N VAL A 172 12.86 -6.01 -12.06
CA VAL A 172 13.19 -6.64 -10.78
C VAL A 172 14.69 -6.61 -10.56
N ALA A 173 15.10 -6.17 -9.37
CA ALA A 173 16.46 -6.30 -8.86
C ALA A 173 16.43 -7.02 -7.51
N ALA A 174 17.08 -8.18 -7.39
CA ALA A 174 17.15 -8.88 -6.12
C ALA A 174 18.42 -9.70 -5.90
N ALA A 175 18.83 -9.94 -4.64
CA ALA A 175 19.92 -10.88 -4.39
C ALA A 175 19.47 -12.33 -4.65
N GLY A 176 18.29 -12.71 -4.18
CA GLY A 176 17.61 -13.96 -4.51
C GLY A 176 16.19 -13.71 -5.04
N LEU A 177 15.85 -14.36 -6.16
CA LEU A 177 14.55 -14.22 -6.84
C LEU A 177 13.93 -15.59 -7.16
N ASP A 178 12.68 -15.79 -6.74
CA ASP A 178 11.72 -16.73 -7.33
C ASP A 178 10.65 -15.91 -8.08
N LEU A 179 10.53 -16.13 -9.39
CA LEU A 179 9.55 -15.44 -10.23
C LEU A 179 8.65 -16.44 -10.95
N ARG A 180 7.35 -16.32 -10.69
CA ARG A 180 6.29 -17.00 -11.45
C ARG A 180 5.40 -15.99 -12.16
N CYS A 181 5.35 -16.09 -13.48
CA CYS A 181 4.50 -15.26 -14.30
C CYS A 181 3.57 -16.10 -15.19
N VAL A 182 2.28 -15.79 -15.13
CA VAL A 182 1.24 -16.36 -15.97
C VAL A 182 0.56 -15.24 -16.74
N GLY A 183 0.72 -15.21 -18.06
CA GLY A 183 0.13 -14.18 -18.93
C GLY A 183 1.11 -13.67 -19.96
N VAL A 184 0.97 -12.45 -20.47
CA VAL A 184 1.79 -11.98 -21.60
C VAL A 184 2.45 -10.65 -21.26
N PRO A 185 3.46 -10.63 -20.38
CA PRO A 185 4.19 -9.41 -20.11
C PRO A 185 4.85 -8.89 -21.40
N GLN A 186 4.76 -7.58 -21.67
CA GLN A 186 5.41 -7.03 -22.87
C GLN A 186 6.93 -7.05 -22.74
N GLN A 187 7.43 -6.61 -21.59
CA GLN A 187 8.85 -6.55 -21.26
C GLN A 187 9.09 -6.97 -19.80
N VAL A 188 10.05 -7.86 -19.61
CA VAL A 188 10.55 -8.25 -18.29
C VAL A 188 12.06 -8.07 -18.24
N GLY A 189 12.54 -7.28 -17.28
CA GLY A 189 13.94 -7.08 -16.96
C GLY A 189 14.24 -7.59 -15.54
N VAL A 190 15.20 -8.50 -15.42
CA VAL A 190 15.61 -9.08 -14.13
C VAL A 190 17.12 -8.91 -13.94
N ALA A 191 17.53 -8.49 -12.74
CA ALA A 191 18.92 -8.54 -12.27
C ALA A 191 18.96 -9.28 -10.93
N ALA A 192 19.53 -10.48 -10.89
CA ALA A 192 19.65 -11.23 -9.65
C ALA A 192 20.84 -12.20 -9.57
N ALA A 193 21.41 -12.32 -8.36
CA ALA A 193 22.52 -13.25 -8.12
C ALA A 193 22.03 -14.71 -8.04
N GLY A 194 20.90 -14.96 -7.37
CA GLY A 194 20.19 -16.25 -7.35
C GLY A 194 18.82 -16.13 -8.03
N LEU A 195 18.49 -17.08 -8.90
CA LEU A 195 17.36 -16.95 -9.83
C LEU A 195 16.62 -18.29 -10.08
N ASP A 196 15.33 -18.36 -9.76
CA ASP A 196 14.36 -19.37 -10.25
C ASP A 196 13.26 -18.64 -11.04
N LEU A 197 12.98 -19.11 -12.25
CA LEU A 197 12.06 -18.48 -13.20
C LEU A 197 11.09 -19.48 -13.78
N ARG A 198 9.80 -19.15 -13.74
CA ARG A 198 8.75 -19.91 -14.42
C ARG A 198 7.79 -18.97 -15.14
N PHE A 199 7.75 -19.10 -16.46
CA PHE A 199 6.89 -18.29 -17.31
C PHE A 199 5.92 -19.17 -18.08
N THR A 200 4.66 -18.71 -18.16
CA THR A 200 3.65 -19.25 -19.05
C THR A 200 3.19 -18.10 -19.95
N ALA A 201 3.89 -17.99 -21.09
CA ALA A 201 3.90 -16.90 -22.09
C ALA A 201 4.63 -15.60 -21.66
N VAL A 202 5.43 -15.02 -22.58
CA VAL A 202 6.13 -13.73 -22.48
C VAL A 202 6.46 -13.26 -23.90
N SER A 203 6.31 -11.97 -24.22
CA SER A 203 6.73 -11.46 -25.53
C SER A 203 8.21 -11.04 -25.59
N ARG A 204 8.79 -10.49 -24.52
CA ARG A 204 10.23 -10.15 -24.43
C ARG A 204 10.76 -10.29 -22.99
N PHE A 205 11.90 -10.96 -22.84
CA PHE A 205 12.56 -11.22 -21.55
C PHE A 205 14.05 -10.89 -21.62
N LYS A 206 14.58 -10.20 -20.59
CA LYS A 206 16.01 -9.93 -20.40
C LYS A 206 16.39 -10.21 -18.94
N ALA A 207 17.39 -11.07 -18.72
CA ALA A 207 17.99 -11.31 -17.41
C ALA A 207 19.47 -10.93 -17.40
N ALA A 208 19.95 -10.43 -16.28
CA ALA A 208 21.34 -10.17 -15.95
C ALA A 208 21.67 -10.80 -14.59
N HIS A 209 22.92 -11.24 -14.45
CA HIS A 209 23.50 -11.81 -13.23
C HIS A 209 24.62 -10.91 -12.73
#